data_AF-A0ABD0NW25-F1
#
_entry.id   AF-A0ABD0NW25-F1
#
_cell.length_a   1.000
_cell.length_b   1.000
_cell.length_c   1.000
_cell.angle_alpha   90.00
_cell.angle_beta   90.00
_cell.angle_gamma   90.00
#
_symmetry.space_group_name_H-M   'P 1'
#
loop_
_entity.id
_entity.type
_entity.pdbx_description
1 polymer ?
#
loop_
_entity_poly.entity_id
_entity_poly.type
_entity_poly.pdbx_seq_one_letter_code
_entity_poly.pdbx_strand_id
1 'polypeptide(L)' 'METVVNGDCGAQAPVEPITVHDFSEKILEQLVHFHVMKLSGGFFLWIGSNPVLSNLALAVNSKY' A
#
# COMPACT_ATOMS: atom_id res chain seq x y z
N MET A 1 33.52 18.63 15.57
CA MET A 1 32.54 19.46 14.84
C MET A 1 32.29 18.79 13.51
N GLU A 2 31.24 17.97 13.44
CA GLU A 2 30.66 17.54 12.17
C GLU A 2 29.15 17.56 12.40
N THR A 3 28.54 18.70 12.07
CA THR A 3 27.09 18.81 11.97
C THR A 3 26.69 18.19 10.65
N VAL A 4 26.17 16.96 10.69
CA VAL A 4 25.42 16.41 9.55
C VAL A 4 24.20 17.29 9.37
N VAL A 5 24.25 18.16 8.36
CA VAL A 5 23.12 18.93 7.87
C VAL A 5 22.09 17.92 7.37
N ASN A 6 21.02 17.73 8.13
CA ASN A 6 19.84 17.07 7.62
C ASN A 6 19.28 17.96 6.51
N GLY A 7 19.38 17.48 5.27
CA GLY A 7 18.82 18.11 4.08
C GLY A 7 17.33 18.39 4.28
N ASP A 8 16.93 19.54 3.75
CA ASP A 8 15.60 20.14 3.79
C ASP A 8 14.42 19.15 3.92
N CYS A 9 13.51 19.47 4.86
CA CYS A 9 12.11 19.02 4.82
C CYS A 9 11.40 19.63 3.60
N GLY A 10 11.76 19.15 2.41
CA GLY A 10 11.10 19.50 1.17
C GLY A 10 9.65 19.04 1.22
N ALA A 11 8.73 20.01 1.18
CA ALA A 11 7.29 19.88 0.94
C ALA A 11 6.75 18.44 1.07
N GLN A 12 6.38 18.03 2.28
CA GLN A 12 5.66 16.78 2.47
C GLN A 12 4.34 16.89 1.69
N ALA A 13 4.25 16.17 0.57
CA ALA A 13 2.98 15.97 -0.11
C ALA A 13 1.95 15.49 0.92
N PRO A 14 0.68 15.91 0.84
CA PRO A 14 -0.32 15.51 1.81
C PRO A 14 -0.33 13.99 1.94
N VAL A 15 -0.01 13.48 3.14
CA VAL A 15 -0.03 12.03 3.40
C VAL A 15 -1.46 11.54 3.24
N GLU A 16 -1.73 10.86 2.14
CA GLU A 16 -3.04 10.25 1.88
C GLU A 16 -3.28 9.08 2.84
N PRO A 17 -4.53 8.88 3.32
CA PRO A 17 -4.86 7.72 4.13
C PRO A 17 -4.67 6.43 3.34
N ILE A 18 -4.24 5.37 4.02
CA ILE A 18 -4.20 4.03 3.44
C ILE A 18 -5.63 3.55 3.27
N THR A 19 -6.00 3.14 2.06
CA THR A 19 -7.30 2.53 1.77
C THR A 19 -7.12 1.14 1.20
N VAL A 20 -8.04 0.23 1.52
CA VAL A 20 -8.07 -1.14 1.01
C VAL A 20 -9.34 -1.33 0.20
N HIS A 21 -9.22 -1.96 -0.96
CA HIS A 21 -10.33 -2.30 -1.83
C HIS A 21 -10.15 -3.73 -2.35
N ASP A 22 -11.16 -4.55 -2.09
CA ASP A 22 -11.16 -5.95 -2.44
C ASP A 22 -12.26 -6.21 -3.46
N PHE A 23 -11.94 -7.00 -4.48
CA PHE A 23 -12.92 -7.43 -5.47
C PHE A 23 -12.52 -8.78 -6.04
N SER A 24 -13.47 -9.43 -6.70
CA SER A 24 -13.25 -10.72 -7.36
C SER A 24 -13.84 -10.66 -8.75
N GLU A 25 -13.14 -11.24 -9.71
CA GLU A 25 -13.58 -11.25 -11.09
C GLU A 25 -13.34 -12.63 -11.69
N LYS A 26 -14.25 -13.05 -12.58
CA LYS A 26 -14.09 -14.31 -13.31
C LYS A 26 -13.29 -14.02 -14.58
N ILE A 27 -12.04 -14.46 -14.60
CA ILE A 27 -11.16 -14.35 -15.77
C ILE A 27 -11.10 -15.73 -16.42
N LEU A 28 -11.69 -15.83 -17.61
CA LEU A 28 -11.94 -17.10 -18.29
C LEU A 28 -12.79 -18.03 -17.41
N GLU A 29 -12.20 -19.10 -16.91
CA GLU A 29 -12.86 -20.13 -16.10
C GLU A 29 -12.47 -20.05 -14.62
N GLN A 30 -11.54 -19.16 -14.27
CA GLN A 30 -11.02 -19.05 -12.91
C GLN A 30 -11.59 -17.81 -12.21
N LEU A 31 -12.05 -17.98 -10.97
CA LEU A 31 -12.36 -16.86 -10.09
C LEU A 31 -11.06 -16.34 -9.48
N VAL A 32 -10.75 -15.07 -9.74
CA VAL A 32 -9.55 -14.42 -9.25
C VAL A 32 -9.93 -13.37 -8.22
N HIS A 33 -9.22 -13.37 -7.10
CA HIS A 33 -9.40 -12.43 -6.01
C HIS A 33 -8.28 -11.38 -6.05
N PHE A 34 -8.67 -10.12 -5.90
CA PHE A 34 -7.79 -8.98 -5.92
C PHE A 34 -7.93 -8.21 -4.61
N HIS A 35 -6.80 -7.95 -3.95
CA HIS A 35 -6.72 -7.04 -2.83
C HIS A 35 -5.80 -5.88 -3.22
N VAL A 36 -6.35 -4.66 -3.22
CA VAL A 36 -5.62 -3.45 -3.57
C VAL A 36 -5.49 -2.57 -2.33
N MET A 37 -4.26 -2.20 -2.00
CA MET A 37 -4.00 -1.22 -0.95
C MET A 37 -3.39 0.03 -1.58
N LYS A 38 -4.08 1.16 -1.46
CA LYS A 38 -3.58 2.46 -1.93
C LYS A 38 -2.71 3.09 -0.85
N LEU A 39 -1.53 3.56 -1.22
CA LEU A 39 -0.61 4.31 -0.36
C LEU A 39 -0.30 5.67 -0.99
N SER A 40 0.28 6.58 -0.22
CA SER A 40 0.75 7.85 -0.76
C SER A 40 1.91 7.61 -1.74
N GLY A 41 1.70 7.89 -3.03
CA GLY A 41 2.70 7.72 -4.09
C GLY A 41 2.81 6.30 -4.68
N GLY A 42 1.90 5.39 -4.32
CA GLY A 42 1.92 4.03 -4.87
C GLY A 42 0.72 3.18 -4.45
N PHE A 43 0.74 1.93 -4.86
CA PHE A 43 -0.24 0.94 -4.43
C PHE A 43 0.40 -0.45 -4.34
N PHE A 44 -0.24 -1.30 -3.56
CA PHE A 44 0.06 -2.72 -3.48
C PHE A 44 -1.11 -3.49 -4.10
N LEU A 45 -0.79 -4.48 -4.94
CA LEU A 45 -1.75 -5.35 -5.60
C LEU A 45 -1.41 -6.80 -5.26
N TRP A 46 -2.38 -7.50 -4.66
CA TRP A 46 -2.33 -8.94 -4.48
C TRP A 46 -3.32 -9.63 -5.40
N ILE A 47 -2.91 -10.79 -5.92
CA ILE A 47 -3.69 -11.63 -6.81
C ILE A 47 -3.62 -13.05 -6.28
N GLY A 48 -4.78 -13.69 -6.11
CA GLY A 48 -4.82 -15.08 -5.67
C GLY A 48 -6.14 -15.76 -5.94
N SER A 49 -6.19 -17.05 -5.61
CA SER A 49 -7.33 -17.93 -5.85
C SER A 49 -8.24 -18.11 -4.62
N ASN A 50 -7.92 -17.46 -3.50
CA ASN A 50 -8.70 -17.48 -2.26
C ASN A 50 -9.03 -16.04 -1.85
N PRO A 51 -10.26 -15.73 -1.39
CA PRO A 51 -10.62 -14.38 -0.97
C PRO A 51 -9.94 -13.89 0.32
N VAL A 52 -9.12 -14.72 0.98
CA VAL A 52 -8.52 -14.39 2.27
C VAL A 52 -7.05 -14.01 2.13
N LEU A 53 -6.73 -12.75 2.44
CA LEU A 53 -5.37 -12.24 2.65
C LEU A 53 -5.17 -11.88 4.13
N SER A 54 -4.71 -12.84 4.94
CA SER A 54 -4.57 -12.67 6.40
C SER A 54 -3.14 -12.70 6.92
N ASN A 55 -2.17 -13.05 6.08
CA ASN A 55 -0.77 -13.24 6.44
C ASN A 55 0.17 -12.16 5.87
N LEU A 56 -0.40 -11.06 5.35
CA LEU A 56 0.35 -9.92 4.84
C LEU A 56 0.13 -8.71 5.74
N ALA A 57 1.22 -8.12 6.22
CA ALA A 57 1.23 -6.86 6.96
C ALA A 57 2.24 -5.92 6.32
N LEU A 58 1.98 -4.61 6.40
CA LEU A 58 2.87 -3.57 5.91
C LEU A 58 3.12 -2.56 7.04
N ALA A 59 4.36 -2.13 7.18
CA ALA A 59 4.75 -1.09 8.13
C ALA A 59 5.00 0.22 7.36
N VAL A 60 4.40 1.31 7.84
CA VAL A 60 4.64 2.67 7.32
C VAL A 60 5.20 3.55 8.43
N ASN A 61 6.00 4.54 8.05
CA ASN A 61 6.41 5.59 8.98
C ASN A 61 5.21 6.51 9.25
N SER A 62 4.86 6.66 10.53
CA SER A 62 3.84 7.61 10.98
C SER A 62 4.45 9.00 11.10
N LYS A 63 3.74 10.01 10.59
CA LYS A 63 4.08 11.42 10.82
C LYS A 63 3.72 11.91 12.23
N TYR A 64 3.01 11.10 13.01
CA TYR A 64 2.63 11.33 14.41
C TYR A 64 3.44 10.44 15.34
#